data_AF-A0A926F156-F1
#
_entry.id   AF-A0A926F156-F1
#
_cell.length_a   1.000
_cell.length_b   1.000
_cell.length_c   1.000
_cell.angle_alpha   90.00
_cell.angle_beta   90.00
_cell.angle_gamma   90.00
#
_symmetry.space_group_name_H-M   'P 1'
#
loop_
_entity.id
_entity.type
_entity.pdbx_description
1 polymer ?
#
loop_
_entity_poly.entity_id
_entity_poly.type
_entity_poly.pdbx_seq_one_letter_code
_entity_poly.pdbx_strand_id
1 'polypeptide(L)' 'MKKNLIRQIVKITMLFILMSSFIGFVIVFQLKYTSEALIARAIPLALVVGLSSIATSLMFQKE' A
#
# COMPACT_ATOMS: atom_id res chain seq x y z
N MET A 1 -8.48 9.06 -25.72
CA MET A 1 -9.07 7.79 -25.25
C MET A 1 -8.09 6.88 -24.49
N LYS A 2 -6.85 6.65 -24.97
CA LYS A 2 -5.87 5.75 -24.30
C LYS A 2 -5.41 6.20 -22.89
N LYS A 3 -5.27 7.50 -22.63
CA LYS A 3 -4.82 8.03 -21.32
C LYS A 3 -5.77 7.67 -20.15
N ASN A 4 -7.09 7.65 -20.39
CA ASN A 4 -8.07 7.27 -19.36
C ASN A 4 -8.01 5.78 -19.03
N LEU A 5 -7.72 4.94 -20.03
CA LEU A 5 -7.59 3.49 -19.83
C LEU A 5 -6.36 3.16 -18.97
N ILE A 6 -5.23 3.80 -19.24
CA ILE A 6 -4.00 3.64 -18.44
C ILE A 6 -4.24 4.13 -17.00
N ARG A 7 -4.87 5.30 -16.81
CA ARG A 7 -5.19 5.82 -15.47
C ARG A 7 -6.13 4.88 -14.70
N GLN A 8 -7.09 4.24 -15.37
CA GLN A 8 -7.95 3.22 -14.75
C GLN A 8 -7.18 1.95 -14.38
N ILE A 9 -6.32 1.45 -15.26
CA ILE A 9 -5.49 0.27 -14.99
C ILE A 9 -4.61 0.52 -13.76
N VAL A 10 -3.92 1.66 -13.70
CA VAL A 10 -3.08 2.03 -12.55
C VAL A 10 -3.89 2.07 -11.26
N LYS A 11 -5.09 2.66 -11.28
CA LYS A 11 -5.98 2.69 -10.10
C LYS A 11 -6.41 1.29 -9.65
N ILE A 12 -6.77 0.42 -10.58
CA ILE A 12 -7.17 -0.97 -10.28
C ILE A 12 -5.99 -1.77 -9.74
N THR A 13 -4.81 -1.64 -10.35
CA THR A 13 -3.59 -2.29 -9.86
C THR A 13 -3.22 -1.80 -8.47
N MET A 14 -3.30 -0.49 -8.20
CA MET A 14 -3.09 0.05 -6.86
C MET A 14 -4.09 -0.52 -5.84
N LEU A 15 -5.38 -0.59 -6.20
CA LEU A 15 -6.41 -1.14 -5.33
C LEU A 15 -6.14 -2.62 -5.00
N PHE A 16 -5.71 -3.40 -5.99
CA PHE A 16 -5.39 -4.81 -5.82
C PHE A 16 -4.19 -5.01 -4.91
N ILE A 17 -3.12 -4.23 -5.10
CA ILE A 17 -1.94 -4.22 -4.24
C ILE A 17 -2.31 -3.83 -2.80
N LEU A 18 -3.19 -2.84 -2.63
CA LEU A 18 -3.66 -2.39 -1.32
C LEU A 18 -4.43 -3.51 -0.60
N MET A 19 -5.34 -4.18 -1.31
CA MET A 19 -6.13 -5.29 -0.77
C MET A 19 -5.27 -6.49 -0.39
N SER A 20 -4.35 -6.92 -1.26
CA SER A 20 -3.47 -8.05 -0.96
C SER A 20 -2.52 -7.74 0.20
N SER A 21 -2.00 -6.51 0.26
CA SER A 21 -1.16 -6.05 1.37
C SER A 21 -1.93 -5.98 2.68
N PHE A 22 -3.19 -5.53 2.66
CA PHE A 22 -4.04 -5.48 3.84
C PHE A 22 -4.36 -6.89 4.37
N ILE A 23 -4.73 -7.82 3.49
CA ILE A 23 -4.98 -9.21 3.88
C ILE A 23 -3.71 -9.84 4.45
N GLY A 24 -2.56 -9.62 3.81
CA GLY A 24 -1.26 -10.08 4.31
C GLY A 24 -0.92 -9.52 5.70
N PHE A 25 -1.18 -8.23 5.92
CA PHE A 25 -0.99 -7.58 7.21
C PHE A 25 -1.87 -8.19 8.30
N VAL A 26 -3.16 -8.40 8.03
CA VAL A 26 -4.10 -9.01 8.99
C VAL A 26 -3.68 -10.43 9.36
N ILE A 27 -3.28 -11.23 8.38
CA ILE A 27 -2.82 -12.62 8.61
C ILE A 27 -1.56 -12.63 9.47
N VAL A 28 -0.57 -11.80 9.15
CA VAL A 28 0.68 -11.68 9.93
C VAL A 28 0.41 -11.22 11.37
N PHE A 29 -0.51 -10.29 11.55
CA PHE A 29 -0.89 -9.77 12.87
C PHE A 29 -1.62 -10.83 13.72
N GLN A 30 -2.53 -11.59 13.11
CA GLN A 30 -3.30 -12.64 13.77
C GLN A 30 -2.45 -13.84 14.17
N LEU A 31 -1.45 -14.20 13.36
CA LEU A 31 -0.66 -15.41 13.60
C LEU A 31 0.24 -15.33 14.85
N LYS A 32 0.38 -14.16 15.52
CA LYS A 32 1.33 -13.93 16.64
C LYS A 32 2.76 -14.44 16.36
N TYR A 33 3.08 -14.70 15.09
CA TYR A 33 4.26 -15.44 14.64
C TYR A 33 5.40 -14.48 14.25
N THR A 34 5.35 -13.25 14.75
CA THR A 34 6.37 -12.24 14.48
C THR A 34 7.00 -11.86 15.80
N SER A 35 8.35 -11.97 15.88
CA SER A 35 9.06 -11.49 17.06
C SER A 35 8.78 -10.00 17.21
N GLU A 36 8.70 -9.51 18.44
CA GLU A 36 8.43 -8.09 18.74
C GLU A 36 9.37 -7.15 17.98
N ALA A 37 10.61 -7.60 17.73
CA ALA A 37 11.59 -6.88 16.93
C ALA A 37 11.19 -6.70 15.45
N LEU A 38 10.45 -7.64 14.87
CA LEU A 38 9.95 -7.55 13.48
C LEU A 38 8.77 -6.57 13.39
N ILE A 39 7.83 -6.61 14.35
CA ILE A 39 6.70 -5.67 14.43
C ILE A 39 7.22 -4.24 14.66
N ALA A 40 8.20 -4.07 15.55
CA ALA A 40 8.81 -2.78 15.83
C ALA A 40 9.45 -2.13 14.59
N ARG A 41 9.95 -2.93 13.64
CA ARG A 41 10.52 -2.46 12.36
C ARG A 41 9.46 -2.30 11.26
N ALA A 42 8.38 -3.08 11.32
CA ALA A 42 7.29 -3.00 10.35
C ALA A 42 6.50 -1.69 10.47
N ILE A 43 6.35 -1.13 11.68
CA ILE A 43 5.61 0.12 11.90
C ILE A 43 6.24 1.32 11.16
N PRO A 44 7.56 1.61 11.29
CA PRO A 44 8.22 2.65 10.51
C PRO A 44 8.12 2.45 9.00
N LEU A 45 8.27 1.20 8.52
CA LEU A 45 8.15 0.87 7.10
C LEU A 45 6.73 1.14 6.57
N ALA A 46 5.70 0.73 7.32
CA ALA A 46 4.31 0.99 6.96
C ALA A 46 4.00 2.49 6.88
N LEU A 47 4.54 3.30 7.79
CA LEU A 47 4.42 4.76 7.76
C LEU A 47 5.06 5.36 6.50
N VAL A 48 6.29 4.96 6.16
CA VAL A 48 6.99 5.45 4.96
C VAL A 48 6.24 5.09 3.69
N VAL A 49 5.76 3.85 3.58
CA VAL A 49 4.97 3.39 2.43
C VAL A 49 3.65 4.15 2.33
N GLY A 50 2.92 4.31 3.44
CA GLY A 50 1.67 5.06 3.48
C GLY A 50 1.84 6.53 3.04
N LEU A 51 2.83 7.23 3.59
CA LEU A 51 3.14 8.62 3.22
C LEU A 51 3.54 8.74 1.75
N SER A 52 4.33 7.79 1.24
CA SER A 52 4.76 7.76 -0.16
C SER A 52 3.58 7.53 -1.12
N SER A 53 2.63 6.65 -0.75
CA SER A 53 1.39 6.46 -1.51
C SER A 53 0.53 7.73 -1.55
N ILE A 54 0.40 8.44 -0.43
CA ILE A 54 -0.34 9.71 -0.37
C ILE A 54 0.36 10.77 -1.25
N ALA A 55 1.67 10.91 -1.12
CA ALA A 55 2.46 11.87 -1.91
C ALA A 55 2.34 11.57 -3.41
N THR A 56 2.44 10.30 -3.80
CA THR A 56 2.24 9.85 -5.18
C THR A 56 0.84 10.21 -5.68
N SER A 57 -0.20 9.91 -4.87
CA SER A 57 -1.60 10.23 -5.23
C SER A 57 -1.82 11.73 -5.46
N LEU A 58 -1.26 12.58 -4.60
CA LEU A 58 -1.34 14.04 -4.73
C LEU A 58 -0.60 14.56 -5.96
N MET A 59 0.58 13.99 -6.27
CA MET A 59 1.36 14.39 -7.45
C MET A 59 0.61 14.11 -8.76
N PHE A 60 -0.11 12.98 -8.84
CA PHE A 60 -0.93 12.62 -10.00
C PHE A 60 -2.32 13.28 -10.05
N GLN A 61 -2.75 13.98 -9.00
CA GLN A 61 -3.98 14.79 -9.03
C GLN A 61 -3.77 16.17 -9.68
N LYS A 62 -2.52 16.62 -9.75
CA LYS A 62 -2.17 17.94 -10.32
C LYS A 62 -1.98 17.94 -11.85
N GLU A 63 -2.06 16.77 -12.48
CA GLU A 63 -2.14 16.58 -13.95
C GLU A 63 -3.55 16.15 -14.43
#